data_AF-A0A3Q4MT96-F1
#
_entry.id   AF-A0A3Q4MT96-F1
#
_cell.length_a   1.000
_cell.length_b   1.000
_cell.length_c   1.000
_cell.angle_alpha   90.00
_cell.angle_beta   90.00
_cell.angle_gamma   90.00
#
_symmetry.space_group_name_H-M   'P 1'
#
loop_
_entity.id
_entity.type
_entity.pdbx_description
1 polymer ?
#
loop_
_entity_poly.entity_id
_entity_poly.type
_entity_poly.pdbx_seq_one_letter_code
_entity_poly.pdbx_strand_id
1 'polypeptide(L)'
;LGVSHVREKYEQARPNEEWRYELRIRYLPKGFVQQFTEDKPTLNYFYHQVKNDYMTENGDQVEQDVALKLGCLEIRRFFKEMRGNALDKKSNYELLEKDVGLRRFFPKDLLDSVKAKTLRKLIQQTFKQVANLNDEQCILKFLEILAPIYRYDKEFFKCALGSSWVIQVELAIGPEEGISYLTDKGSTPTHLANFNQVQSIQYSAMEEKDRKGMLQLNVAGAAEPLTVTTASLTTAENLADLIDGYCRLVSMETHSFIIRVQKEGERTSSLV
;
A
#
# COMPACT_ATOMS: atom_id res chain seq x y z
N LEU A 1 -16.03 -14.28 -6.87
CA LEU A 1 -17.01 -14.47 -5.77
C LEU A 1 -17.93 -13.26 -5.81
N GLY A 2 -19.22 -13.40 -5.49
CA GLY A 2 -20.15 -12.26 -5.46
C GLY A 2 -20.03 -11.46 -4.16
N VAL A 3 -20.40 -10.17 -4.20
CA VAL A 3 -20.37 -9.28 -3.02
C VAL A 3 -21.18 -9.84 -1.85
N SER A 4 -22.38 -10.40 -2.11
CA SER A 4 -23.23 -10.99 -1.06
C SER A 4 -22.55 -12.16 -0.34
N HIS A 5 -21.86 -13.03 -1.10
CA HIS A 5 -21.16 -14.16 -0.52
C HIS A 5 -20.01 -13.74 0.40
N VAL A 6 -19.27 -12.69 0.02
CA VAL A 6 -18.21 -12.12 0.86
C VAL A 6 -18.83 -11.61 2.17
N ARG A 7 -19.89 -10.82 2.08
CA ARG A 7 -20.59 -10.29 3.26
C ARG A 7 -21.08 -11.40 4.18
N GLU A 8 -21.81 -12.38 3.66
CA GLU A 8 -22.32 -13.51 4.43
C GLU A 8 -21.20 -14.28 5.14
N LYS A 9 -20.06 -14.51 4.47
CA LYS A 9 -18.91 -15.20 5.08
C LYS A 9 -18.32 -14.43 6.27
N TYR A 10 -18.12 -13.12 6.15
CA TYR A 10 -17.45 -12.34 7.19
C TYR A 10 -18.40 -11.82 8.28
N GLU A 11 -19.68 -11.60 7.96
CA GLU A 11 -20.72 -11.20 8.93
C GLU A 11 -21.04 -12.33 9.93
N GLN A 12 -20.76 -13.60 9.59
CA GLN A 12 -20.82 -14.71 10.54
C GLN A 12 -19.77 -14.62 11.66
N ALA A 13 -18.62 -13.98 11.38
CA ALA A 13 -17.51 -13.89 12.33
C ALA A 13 -17.59 -12.62 13.20
N ARG A 14 -18.05 -11.50 12.63
CA ARG A 14 -18.17 -10.19 13.30
C ARG A 14 -19.36 -9.41 12.75
N PRO A 15 -20.02 -8.55 13.55
CA PRO A 15 -21.10 -7.67 13.10
C PRO A 15 -20.69 -6.76 11.93
N ASN A 16 -21.65 -6.43 11.05
CA ASN A 16 -21.40 -5.54 9.90
C ASN A 16 -20.82 -4.17 10.28
N GLU A 17 -21.16 -3.66 11.47
CA GLU A 17 -20.67 -2.37 11.98
C GLU A 17 -19.16 -2.38 12.31
N GLU A 18 -18.57 -3.56 12.51
CA GLU A 18 -17.12 -3.75 12.73
C GLU A 18 -16.34 -3.87 11.40
N TRP A 19 -17.03 -3.95 10.25
CA TRP A 19 -16.39 -4.09 8.94
C TRP A 19 -16.32 -2.76 8.19
N ARG A 20 -15.16 -2.50 7.57
CA ARG A 20 -14.95 -1.38 6.64
C ARG A 20 -14.51 -1.91 5.28
N TYR A 21 -15.32 -1.62 4.26
CA TYR A 21 -14.95 -1.86 2.86
C TYR A 21 -14.32 -0.60 2.29
N GLU A 22 -13.09 -0.71 1.82
CA GLU A 22 -12.30 0.42 1.32
C GLU A 22 -11.77 0.07 -0.07
N LEU A 23 -12.16 0.86 -1.07
CA LEU A 23 -11.49 0.79 -2.37
C LEU A 23 -10.06 1.29 -2.20
N ARG A 24 -9.09 0.63 -2.85
CA ARG A 24 -7.67 1.00 -2.79
C ARG A 24 -6.99 0.66 -4.12
N ILE A 25 -5.98 1.46 -4.49
CA ILE A 25 -5.02 1.10 -5.53
C ILE A 25 -3.99 0.17 -4.88
N ARG A 26 -3.95 -1.08 -5.34
CA ARG A 26 -3.07 -2.12 -4.80
C ARG A 26 -2.04 -2.63 -5.81
N TYR A 27 -2.42 -2.75 -7.08
CA TYR A 27 -1.55 -3.25 -8.14
C TYR A 27 -1.01 -2.07 -8.96
N LEU A 28 0.26 -1.73 -8.76
CA LEU A 28 0.90 -0.58 -9.40
C LEU A 28 1.53 -0.99 -10.74
N PRO A 29 1.34 -0.24 -11.83
CA PRO A 29 2.11 -0.50 -13.04
C PRO A 29 3.59 -0.13 -12.86
N LYS A 30 4.47 -0.72 -13.66
CA LYS A 30 5.88 -0.31 -13.69
C LYS A 30 6.00 1.16 -14.09
N GLY A 31 6.78 1.95 -13.34
CA GLY A 31 6.84 3.40 -13.54
C GLY A 31 5.50 4.12 -13.31
N PHE A 32 4.65 3.63 -12.38
CA PHE A 32 3.29 4.13 -12.15
C PHE A 32 3.17 5.65 -12.00
N VAL A 33 4.18 6.33 -11.46
CA VAL A 33 4.16 7.80 -11.30
C VAL A 33 3.96 8.50 -12.64
N GLN A 34 4.66 8.04 -13.69
CA GLN A 34 4.51 8.61 -15.03
C GLN A 34 3.10 8.37 -15.58
N GLN A 35 2.60 7.14 -15.46
CA GLN A 35 1.27 6.78 -15.95
C GLN A 35 0.16 7.53 -15.21
N PHE A 36 0.25 7.65 -13.88
CA PHE A 36 -0.74 8.37 -13.09
C PHE A 36 -0.72 9.87 -13.37
N THR A 37 0.44 10.45 -13.76
CA THR A 37 0.49 11.86 -14.18
C THR A 37 -0.37 12.14 -15.41
N GLU A 38 -0.53 11.14 -16.29
CA GLU A 38 -1.44 11.19 -17.44
C GLU A 38 -2.92 10.96 -17.05
N ASP A 39 -3.18 10.38 -15.87
CA ASP A 39 -4.51 10.08 -15.31
C ASP A 39 -4.72 10.76 -13.95
N LYS A 40 -5.08 12.06 -13.99
CA LYS A 40 -5.21 12.92 -12.80
C LYS A 40 -6.12 12.35 -11.70
N PRO A 41 -7.31 11.79 -11.98
CA PRO A 41 -8.11 11.10 -10.97
C PRO A 41 -7.33 10.04 -10.19
N THR A 42 -6.62 9.16 -10.90
CA THR A 42 -5.83 8.08 -10.28
C THR A 42 -4.65 8.61 -9.48
N LEU A 43 -3.93 9.62 -9.99
CA LEU A 43 -2.86 10.28 -9.23
C LEU A 43 -3.36 10.88 -7.91
N ASN A 44 -4.49 11.60 -7.96
CA ASN A 44 -5.07 12.23 -6.77
C ASN A 44 -5.57 11.18 -5.78
N TYR A 45 -6.20 10.12 -6.28
CA TYR A 45 -6.66 9.02 -5.44
C TYR A 45 -5.50 8.32 -4.73
N PHE A 46 -4.46 7.96 -5.49
CA PHE A 46 -3.26 7.33 -4.96
C PHE A 46 -2.56 8.24 -3.93
N TYR A 47 -2.43 9.52 -4.24
CA TYR A 47 -1.89 10.51 -3.31
C TYR A 47 -2.67 10.53 -1.98
N HIS A 48 -4.00 10.56 -2.04
CA HIS A 48 -4.83 10.58 -0.85
C HIS A 48 -4.73 9.29 -0.03
N GLN A 49 -4.65 8.13 -0.69
CA GLN A 49 -4.40 6.85 -0.06
C GLN A 49 -3.05 6.86 0.70
N VAL A 50 -1.96 7.19 0.01
CA VAL A 50 -0.61 7.22 0.61
C VAL A 50 -0.50 8.25 1.72
N LYS A 51 -1.09 9.45 1.54
CA LYS A 51 -1.13 10.48 2.58
C LYS A 51 -1.90 10.01 3.82
N ASN A 52 -3.00 9.29 3.63
CA ASN A 52 -3.77 8.76 4.75
C ASN A 52 -2.94 7.75 5.53
N ASP A 53 -2.34 6.77 4.84
CA ASP A 53 -1.49 5.75 5.46
C ASP A 53 -0.32 6.39 6.21
N TYR A 54 0.35 7.39 5.60
CA TYR A 54 1.37 8.20 6.27
C TYR A 54 0.84 8.83 7.57
N MET A 55 -0.30 9.52 7.53
CA MET A 55 -0.83 10.22 8.70
C MET A 55 -1.29 9.27 9.82
N THR A 56 -1.64 8.02 9.52
CA THR A 56 -2.17 7.06 10.50
C THR A 56 -1.15 6.05 11.01
N GLU A 57 -0.16 5.66 10.21
CA GLU A 57 0.74 4.54 10.51
C GLU A 57 2.20 4.98 10.75
N ASN A 58 2.68 5.98 10.02
CA ASN A 58 4.11 6.30 9.96
C ASN A 58 4.45 7.75 10.35
N GLY A 59 3.45 8.63 10.47
CA GLY A 59 3.63 10.07 10.60
C GLY A 59 4.42 10.48 11.83
N ASP A 60 4.31 9.70 12.90
CA ASP A 60 4.99 9.94 14.18
C ASP A 60 6.45 9.43 14.19
N GLN A 61 6.86 8.62 13.20
CA GLN A 61 8.21 8.07 13.10
C GLN A 61 9.15 8.90 12.20
N VAL A 62 8.64 9.92 11.52
CA VAL A 62 9.44 10.71 10.57
C VAL A 62 10.13 11.88 11.24
N GLU A 63 11.28 12.27 10.69
CA GLU A 63 12.00 13.46 11.17
C GLU A 63 11.13 14.72 11.06
N GLN A 64 11.33 15.64 12.02
CA GLN A 64 10.52 16.83 12.15
C GLN A 64 10.50 17.70 10.87
N ASP A 65 11.64 17.83 10.20
CA ASP A 65 11.76 18.64 8.98
C ASP A 65 11.03 17.99 7.79
N VAL A 66 11.02 16.65 7.73
CA VAL A 66 10.24 15.89 6.74
C VAL A 66 8.75 16.09 6.99
N ALA A 67 8.27 15.91 8.22
CA ALA A 67 6.87 16.14 8.56
C ALA A 67 6.43 17.57 8.22
N LEU A 68 7.28 18.57 8.48
CA LEU A 68 7.04 19.96 8.12
C LEU A 68 6.94 20.15 6.60
N LYS A 69 7.83 19.56 5.81
CA LYS A 69 7.82 19.64 4.34
C LYS A 69 6.57 18.99 3.77
N LEU A 70 6.24 17.77 4.20
CA LEU A 70 5.05 17.03 3.75
C LEU A 70 3.76 17.79 4.08
N GLY A 71 3.63 18.33 5.29
CA GLY A 71 2.46 19.13 5.66
C GLY A 71 2.38 20.46 4.90
N CYS A 72 3.51 21.12 4.63
CA CYS A 72 3.52 22.35 3.82
C CYS A 72 3.14 22.08 2.35
N LEU A 73 3.53 20.95 1.78
CA LEU A 73 3.09 20.52 0.45
C LEU A 73 1.57 20.32 0.42
N GLU A 74 0.99 19.67 1.44
CA GLU A 74 -0.46 19.50 1.53
C GLU A 74 -1.18 20.85 1.73
N ILE A 75 -0.64 21.78 2.53
CA ILE A 75 -1.22 23.13 2.64
C ILE A 75 -1.21 23.83 1.27
N ARG A 76 -0.10 23.76 0.53
CA ARG A 76 0.03 24.37 -0.79
C ARG A 76 -0.96 23.76 -1.78
N ARG A 77 -1.11 22.44 -1.77
CA ARG A 77 -2.05 21.69 -2.61
C ARG A 77 -3.50 21.99 -2.26
N PHE A 78 -3.83 22.02 -0.97
CA PHE A 78 -5.18 22.25 -0.47
C PHE A 78 -5.68 23.67 -0.77
N PHE A 79 -4.81 24.69 -0.66
CA PHE A 79 -5.14 26.09 -0.94
C PHE A 79 -4.52 26.59 -2.25
N LYS A 80 -5.03 26.06 -3.37
CA LYS A 80 -4.50 26.31 -4.73
C LYS A 80 -4.36 27.79 -5.10
N GLU A 81 -5.31 28.63 -4.68
CA GLU A 81 -5.31 30.07 -4.99
C GLU A 81 -4.56 30.94 -3.97
N MET A 82 -4.00 30.33 -2.92
CA MET A 82 -3.30 31.08 -1.89
C MET A 82 -1.97 31.64 -2.42
N ARG A 83 -1.72 32.94 -2.22
CA ARG A 83 -0.43 33.55 -2.59
C ARG A 83 0.71 32.94 -1.79
N GLY A 84 1.90 32.85 -2.40
CA GLY A 84 3.07 32.22 -1.78
C GLY A 84 3.54 32.82 -0.44
N ASN A 85 3.24 34.09 -0.20
CA ASN A 85 3.54 34.79 1.07
C ASN A 85 2.32 34.92 2.00
N ALA A 86 1.19 34.28 1.69
CA ALA A 86 -0.05 34.47 2.44
C ALA A 86 0.09 34.09 3.91
N LEU A 87 0.87 33.06 4.23
CA LEU A 87 1.09 32.60 5.61
C LEU A 87 1.98 33.54 6.44
N ASP A 88 2.67 34.52 5.82
CA ASP A 88 3.41 35.54 6.58
C ASP A 88 2.46 36.42 7.42
N LYS A 89 1.22 36.62 6.94
CA LYS A 89 0.17 37.34 7.67
C LYS A 89 -0.33 36.50 8.84
N LYS A 90 -0.27 37.08 10.05
CA LYS A 90 -0.73 36.43 11.30
C LYS A 90 -2.17 35.93 11.21
N SER A 91 -3.09 36.74 10.70
CA SER A 91 -4.50 36.38 10.55
C SER A 91 -4.71 35.16 9.66
N ASN A 92 -3.96 35.04 8.56
CA ASN A 92 -4.08 33.90 7.65
C ASN A 92 -3.57 32.61 8.29
N TYR A 93 -2.48 32.68 9.06
CA TYR A 93 -2.02 31.53 9.83
C TYR A 93 -3.02 31.15 10.93
N GLU A 94 -3.61 32.12 11.63
CA GLU A 94 -4.60 31.84 12.67
C GLU A 94 -5.85 31.15 12.12
N LEU A 95 -6.28 31.47 10.90
CA LEU A 95 -7.37 30.76 10.22
C LEU A 95 -6.99 29.29 9.95
N LEU A 96 -5.77 29.04 9.48
CA LEU A 96 -5.26 27.68 9.29
C LEU A 96 -5.22 26.91 10.62
N GLU A 97 -4.76 27.56 11.69
CA GLU A 97 -4.58 26.94 13.00
C GLU A 97 -5.90 26.66 13.72
N LYS A 98 -6.83 27.61 13.70
CA LYS A 98 -8.06 27.57 14.52
C LYS A 98 -9.27 27.03 13.76
N ASP A 99 -9.46 27.45 12.51
CA ASP A 99 -10.68 27.15 11.76
C ASP A 99 -10.54 25.86 10.94
N VAL A 100 -9.37 25.67 10.31
CA VAL A 100 -9.08 24.49 9.49
C VAL A 100 -8.52 23.34 10.35
N GLY A 101 -7.60 23.69 11.25
CA GLY A 101 -6.92 22.77 12.15
C GLY A 101 -5.64 22.17 11.56
N LEU A 102 -4.51 22.38 12.24
CA LEU A 102 -3.19 21.87 11.80
C LEU A 102 -3.10 20.35 11.70
N ARG A 103 -3.95 19.62 12.45
CA ARG A 103 -4.01 18.15 12.45
C ARG A 103 -4.39 17.55 11.09
N ARG A 104 -4.94 18.35 10.17
CA ARG A 104 -5.20 17.91 8.79
C ARG A 104 -3.92 17.78 7.95
N PHE A 105 -2.86 18.47 8.33
CA PHE A 105 -1.63 18.63 7.55
C PHE A 105 -0.42 18.00 8.24
N PHE A 106 -0.42 17.92 9.57
CA PHE A 106 0.74 17.54 10.36
C PHE A 106 0.41 16.41 11.34
N PRO A 107 1.33 15.45 11.54
CA PRO A 107 1.15 14.36 12.51
C PRO A 107 1.06 14.89 13.94
N LYS A 108 0.43 14.12 14.82
CA LYS A 108 0.14 14.52 16.20
C LYS A 108 1.42 14.84 16.97
N ASP A 109 2.45 14.01 16.81
CA ASP A 109 3.70 14.17 17.57
C ASP A 109 4.45 15.46 17.22
N LEU A 110 4.41 15.90 15.95
CA LEU A 110 4.97 17.19 15.56
C LEU A 110 4.25 18.36 16.27
N LEU A 111 2.93 18.28 16.36
CA LEU A 111 2.10 19.33 16.95
C LEU A 111 2.27 19.40 18.48
N ASP A 112 2.43 18.26 19.14
CA ASP A 112 2.56 18.18 20.59
C ASP A 112 4.00 18.48 21.06
N SER A 113 5.01 18.20 20.24
CA SER A 113 6.44 18.39 20.58
C SER A 113 6.96 19.83 20.37
N VAL A 114 6.34 20.62 19.49
CA VAL A 114 6.82 21.96 19.13
C VAL A 114 5.89 23.06 19.64
N LYS A 115 6.44 24.00 20.42
CA LYS A 115 5.69 25.18 20.91
C LYS A 115 5.07 25.96 19.74
N ALA A 116 3.80 26.35 19.87
CA ALA A 116 3.01 27.02 18.82
C ALA A 116 3.71 28.18 18.11
N LYS A 117 4.38 29.08 18.86
CA LYS A 117 5.14 30.21 18.27
C LYS A 117 6.30 29.75 17.39
N THR A 118 6.98 28.67 17.77
CA THR A 118 8.08 28.08 17.00
C THR A 118 7.54 27.31 15.81
N LEU A 119 6.49 26.49 16.01
CA LEU A 119 5.84 25.73 14.94
C LEU A 119 5.36 26.65 13.82
N ARG A 120 4.72 27.77 14.16
CA ARG A 120 4.32 28.78 13.20
C ARG A 120 5.49 29.29 12.36
N LYS A 121 6.62 29.62 12.99
CA LYS A 121 7.81 30.08 12.25
C LYS A 121 8.33 29.01 11.30
N LEU A 122 8.38 27.76 11.74
CA LEU A 122 8.84 26.63 10.94
C LEU A 122 7.93 26.38 9.73
N ILE A 123 6.60 26.43 9.92
CA ILE A 123 5.62 26.31 8.83
C ILE A 123 5.80 27.46 7.84
N GLN A 124 5.87 28.70 8.31
CA GLN A 124 6.05 29.88 7.44
C GLN A 124 7.35 29.81 6.63
N GLN A 125 8.45 29.38 7.25
CA GLN A 125 9.75 29.23 6.58
C GLN A 125 9.73 28.09 5.55
N THR A 126 9.16 26.94 5.90
CA THR A 126 9.11 25.76 5.03
C THR A 126 8.14 25.98 3.87
N PHE A 127 7.00 26.63 4.12
CA PHE A 127 6.02 26.92 3.07
C PHE A 127 6.59 27.77 1.93
N LYS A 128 7.49 28.72 2.22
CA LYS A 128 8.15 29.53 1.18
C LYS A 128 8.92 28.70 0.17
N GLN A 129 9.42 27.53 0.55
CA GLN A 129 10.16 26.62 -0.33
C GLN A 129 9.25 25.91 -1.34
N VAL A 130 7.98 25.75 -1.00
CA VAL A 130 6.98 25.04 -1.82
C VAL A 130 5.90 25.96 -2.40
N ALA A 131 5.94 27.25 -2.05
CA ALA A 131 4.92 28.26 -2.35
C ALA A 131 4.59 28.42 -3.83
N ASN A 132 5.54 28.13 -4.72
CA ASN A 132 5.39 28.27 -6.17
C ASN A 132 5.00 26.96 -6.88
N LEU A 133 4.84 25.86 -6.13
CA LEU A 133 4.44 24.58 -6.71
C LEU A 133 2.94 24.59 -7.03
N ASN A 134 2.60 23.98 -8.16
CA ASN A 134 1.22 23.66 -8.51
C ASN A 134 0.77 22.34 -7.84
N ASP A 135 -0.50 21.99 -8.03
CA ASP A 135 -1.15 20.81 -7.45
C ASP A 135 -0.38 19.50 -7.73
N GLU A 136 -0.04 19.27 -8.99
CA GLU A 136 0.67 18.07 -9.44
C GLU A 136 2.10 18.01 -8.89
N GLN A 137 2.83 19.13 -8.96
CA GLN A 137 4.17 19.23 -8.40
C GLN A 137 4.19 18.98 -6.89
N CYS A 138 3.16 19.43 -6.16
CA CYS A 138 3.01 19.13 -4.74
C CYS A 138 2.85 17.64 -4.49
N ILE A 139 1.99 16.96 -5.27
CA ILE A 139 1.78 15.51 -5.15
C ILE A 139 3.06 14.75 -5.44
N LEU A 140 3.71 15.02 -6.57
CA LEU A 140 4.94 14.34 -6.97
C LEU A 140 6.05 14.56 -5.95
N LYS A 141 6.22 15.79 -5.46
CA LYS A 141 7.23 16.10 -4.44
C LYS A 141 6.93 15.45 -3.09
N PHE A 142 5.66 15.31 -2.72
CA PHE A 142 5.25 14.61 -1.51
C PHE A 142 5.61 13.12 -1.59
N LEU A 143 5.24 12.47 -2.70
CA LEU A 143 5.56 11.06 -2.94
C LEU A 143 7.08 10.82 -2.97
N GLU A 144 7.84 11.70 -3.62
CA GLU A 144 9.31 11.66 -3.67
C GLU A 144 9.94 11.72 -2.27
N ILE A 145 9.50 12.66 -1.43
CA ILE A 145 10.05 12.84 -0.07
C ILE A 145 9.69 11.65 0.84
N LEU A 146 8.50 11.06 0.66
CA LEU A 146 8.02 9.98 1.52
C LEU A 146 8.62 8.60 1.15
N ALA A 147 8.94 8.36 -0.12
CA ALA A 147 9.37 7.04 -0.62
C ALA A 147 10.55 6.39 0.15
N PRO A 148 11.59 7.14 0.59
CA PRO A 148 12.69 6.55 1.36
C PRO A 148 12.28 6.08 2.76
N ILE A 149 11.16 6.59 3.28
CA ILE A 149 10.71 6.40 4.66
C ILE A 149 9.59 5.36 4.72
N TYR A 150 8.66 5.43 3.79
CA TYR A 150 7.53 4.51 3.68
C TYR A 150 7.45 3.95 2.27
N ARG A 151 7.64 2.64 2.15
CA ARG A 151 7.59 1.90 0.88
C ARG A 151 6.14 1.61 0.50
N TYR A 152 5.43 2.66 0.11
CA TYR A 152 4.05 2.57 -0.41
C TYR A 152 3.96 1.88 -1.78
N ASP A 153 5.11 1.60 -2.42
CA ASP A 153 5.21 1.01 -3.75
C ASP A 153 5.23 -0.52 -3.74
N LYS A 154 5.32 -1.16 -2.56
CA LYS A 154 5.37 -2.62 -2.42
C LYS A 154 4.82 -3.10 -1.10
N GLU A 155 4.38 -4.35 -1.06
CA GLU A 155 3.94 -5.02 0.17
C GLU A 155 4.95 -6.08 0.62
N PHE A 156 5.08 -6.22 1.94
CA PHE A 156 6.00 -7.18 2.56
C PHE A 156 5.25 -8.29 3.30
N PHE A 157 5.69 -9.53 3.13
CA PHE A 157 5.08 -10.71 3.76
C PHE A 157 6.13 -11.57 4.45
N LYS A 158 6.09 -11.63 5.78
CA LYS A 158 6.87 -12.59 6.56
C LYS A 158 6.33 -14.00 6.32
N CYS A 159 7.17 -14.87 5.78
CA CYS A 159 6.77 -16.20 5.35
C CYS A 159 8.00 -17.12 5.27
N ALA A 160 7.77 -18.35 4.81
CA ALA A 160 8.82 -19.32 4.58
C ALA A 160 8.80 -19.83 3.15
N LEU A 161 9.97 -19.96 2.53
CA LEU A 161 10.11 -20.50 1.16
C LEU A 161 10.63 -21.94 1.21
N GLY A 162 10.11 -22.76 0.28
CA GLY A 162 10.57 -24.13 0.05
C GLY A 162 9.59 -25.20 0.56
N SER A 163 9.71 -26.40 -0.03
CA SER A 163 8.90 -27.58 0.27
C SER A 163 9.65 -28.59 1.17
N SER A 164 10.92 -28.87 0.84
CA SER A 164 11.78 -29.80 1.61
C SER A 164 12.74 -29.07 2.55
N TRP A 165 13.37 -27.99 2.08
CA TRP A 165 14.20 -27.12 2.91
C TRP A 165 13.52 -25.77 3.04
N VAL A 166 13.12 -25.42 4.26
CA VAL A 166 12.28 -24.26 4.54
C VAL A 166 13.11 -23.13 5.12
N ILE A 167 13.07 -21.95 4.48
CA ILE A 167 13.83 -20.77 4.90
C ILE A 167 12.86 -19.66 5.26
N GLN A 168 13.00 -19.08 6.45
CA GLN A 168 12.23 -17.89 6.85
C GLN A 168 12.77 -16.66 6.12
N VAL A 169 11.87 -15.90 5.50
CA VAL A 169 12.19 -14.71 4.72
C VAL A 169 11.10 -13.65 4.87
N GLU A 170 11.37 -12.47 4.35
CA GLU A 170 10.36 -11.46 4.08
C GLU A 170 10.24 -11.30 2.56
N LEU A 171 9.11 -11.73 1.99
CA LEU A 171 8.82 -11.49 0.57
C LEU A 171 8.52 -10.00 0.37
N ALA A 172 9.03 -9.44 -0.72
CA ALA A 172 8.72 -8.11 -1.21
C ALA A 172 8.06 -8.24 -2.59
N ILE A 173 6.83 -7.73 -2.71
CA ILE A 173 6.02 -7.82 -3.92
C ILE A 173 5.72 -6.41 -4.41
N GLY A 174 6.23 -6.05 -5.58
CA GLY A 174 6.10 -4.71 -6.14
C GLY A 174 6.42 -4.63 -7.64
N PRO A 175 6.10 -3.51 -8.29
CA PRO A 175 6.25 -3.35 -9.73
C PRO A 175 7.70 -3.35 -10.22
N GLU A 176 8.64 -2.92 -9.37
CA GLU A 176 10.05 -2.82 -9.74
C GLU A 176 10.82 -4.12 -9.41
N GLU A 177 10.51 -4.79 -8.30
CA GLU A 177 11.21 -6.01 -7.86
C GLU A 177 10.56 -7.33 -8.34
N GLY A 178 9.32 -7.28 -8.83
CA GLY A 178 8.52 -8.47 -9.09
C GLY A 178 8.23 -9.23 -7.80
N ILE A 179 8.50 -10.54 -7.80
CA ILE A 179 8.48 -11.39 -6.61
C ILE A 179 9.94 -11.54 -6.16
N SER A 180 10.27 -10.96 -5.00
CA SER A 180 11.62 -11.00 -4.42
C SER A 180 11.56 -11.32 -2.92
N TYR A 181 12.69 -11.72 -2.33
CA TYR A 181 12.79 -11.94 -0.88
C TYR A 181 13.99 -11.22 -0.26
N LEU A 182 13.88 -10.94 1.04
CA LEU A 182 14.94 -10.47 1.91
C LEU A 182 15.18 -11.49 3.02
N THR A 183 16.45 -11.74 3.37
CA THR A 183 16.83 -12.54 4.55
C THR A 183 16.98 -11.66 5.79
N ASP A 184 17.44 -10.42 5.61
CA ASP A 184 17.70 -9.46 6.69
C ASP A 184 17.19 -8.07 6.34
N LYS A 185 16.82 -7.28 7.36
CA LYS A 185 16.37 -5.89 7.18
C LYS A 185 17.50 -5.04 6.58
N GLY A 186 17.25 -4.46 5.40
CA GLY A 186 18.22 -3.62 4.68
C GLY A 186 19.11 -4.37 3.69
N SER A 187 18.93 -5.68 3.53
CA SER A 187 19.57 -6.43 2.44
C SER A 187 19.00 -6.05 1.08
N THR A 188 19.80 -6.23 0.02
CA THR A 188 19.28 -6.09 -1.35
C THR A 188 18.32 -7.25 -1.62
N PRO A 189 17.08 -7.00 -2.09
CA PRO A 189 16.14 -8.07 -2.39
C PRO A 189 16.72 -9.04 -3.42
N THR A 190 16.61 -10.34 -3.13
CA THR A 190 16.96 -11.39 -4.09
C THR A 190 15.75 -11.72 -4.93
N HIS A 191 15.88 -11.57 -6.25
CA HIS A 191 14.79 -11.80 -7.20
C HIS A 191 14.45 -13.28 -7.34
N LEU A 192 13.16 -13.62 -7.34
CA LEU A 192 12.65 -14.98 -7.55
C LEU A 192 11.99 -15.14 -8.91
N ALA A 193 11.07 -14.23 -9.25
CA ALA A 193 10.31 -14.31 -10.49
C ALA A 193 9.69 -12.95 -10.87
N ASN A 194 9.49 -12.74 -12.17
CA ASN A 194 8.63 -11.69 -12.69
C ASN A 194 7.18 -12.16 -12.79
N PHE A 195 6.24 -11.22 -12.70
CA PHE A 195 4.80 -11.54 -12.77
C PHE A 195 4.39 -12.18 -14.10
N ASN A 196 5.02 -11.80 -15.21
CA ASN A 196 4.76 -12.38 -16.53
C ASN A 196 5.27 -13.83 -16.68
N GLN A 197 6.04 -14.35 -15.71
CA GLN A 197 6.50 -15.73 -15.69
C GLN A 197 5.55 -16.63 -14.88
N VAL A 198 4.62 -16.07 -14.10
CA VAL A 198 3.68 -16.86 -13.30
C VAL A 198 2.62 -17.45 -14.23
N GLN A 199 2.53 -18.78 -14.25
CA GLN A 199 1.59 -19.52 -15.09
C GLN A 199 0.31 -19.88 -14.35
N SER A 200 0.41 -20.14 -13.04
CA SER A 200 -0.75 -20.43 -12.20
C SER A 200 -0.45 -20.20 -10.72
N ILE A 201 -1.50 -19.87 -9.97
CA ILE A 201 -1.46 -19.61 -8.54
C ILE A 201 -2.41 -20.60 -7.85
N GLN A 202 -1.94 -21.25 -6.80
CA GLN A 202 -2.77 -22.10 -5.94
C GLN A 202 -2.52 -21.74 -4.49
N TYR A 203 -3.57 -21.72 -3.67
CA TYR A 203 -3.42 -21.57 -2.23
C TYR A 203 -4.34 -22.54 -1.48
N SER A 204 -3.92 -22.94 -0.29
CA SER A 204 -4.64 -23.89 0.54
C SER A 204 -4.35 -23.67 2.03
N ALA A 205 -5.27 -24.13 2.88
CA ALA A 205 -4.95 -24.31 4.29
C ALA A 205 -4.04 -25.52 4.44
N MET A 206 -2.98 -25.36 5.23
CA MET A 206 -2.24 -26.53 5.73
C MET A 206 -3.09 -27.24 6.80
N GLU A 207 -2.71 -28.47 7.17
CA GLU A 207 -3.46 -29.30 8.12
C GLU A 207 -3.94 -28.51 9.36
N GLU A 208 -5.14 -28.84 9.87
CA GLU A 208 -5.87 -28.06 10.88
C GLU A 208 -5.06 -27.72 12.14
N LYS A 209 -4.05 -28.55 12.49
CA LYS A 209 -3.19 -28.34 13.65
C LYS A 209 -2.31 -27.09 13.53
N ASP A 210 -1.90 -26.72 12.32
CA ASP A 210 -0.91 -25.65 12.11
C ASP A 210 -1.56 -24.29 11.82
N ARG A 211 -2.82 -24.25 11.38
CA ARG A 211 -3.55 -23.02 10.94
C ARG A 211 -2.79 -22.14 9.93
N LYS A 212 -1.73 -22.66 9.30
CA LYS A 212 -0.91 -21.97 8.29
C LYS A 212 -1.58 -21.99 6.92
N GLY A 213 -1.20 -21.04 6.08
CA GLY A 213 -1.59 -21.01 4.67
C GLY A 213 -0.42 -21.40 3.78
N MET A 214 -0.67 -22.15 2.72
CA MET A 214 0.31 -22.45 1.68
C MET A 214 -0.11 -21.74 0.38
N LEU A 215 0.87 -21.21 -0.34
CA LEU A 215 0.74 -20.67 -1.69
C LEU A 215 1.77 -21.37 -2.59
N GLN A 216 1.34 -21.81 -3.76
CA GLN A 216 2.20 -22.40 -4.78
C GLN A 216 2.07 -21.62 -6.08
N LEU A 217 3.21 -21.21 -6.62
CA LEU A 217 3.31 -20.50 -7.89
C LEU A 217 4.00 -21.39 -8.91
N ASN A 218 3.32 -21.73 -9.99
CA ASN A 218 3.98 -22.35 -11.13
C ASN A 218 4.64 -21.23 -11.95
N VAL A 219 5.96 -21.29 -12.10
CA VAL A 219 6.76 -20.24 -12.75
C VAL A 219 7.41 -20.83 -14.01
N ALA A 220 7.23 -20.15 -15.14
CA ALA A 220 7.79 -20.54 -16.42
C ALA A 220 9.32 -20.69 -16.33
N GLY A 221 9.82 -21.86 -16.69
CA GLY A 221 11.25 -22.19 -16.66
C GLY A 221 11.76 -22.74 -15.31
N ALA A 222 10.93 -22.75 -14.27
CA ALA A 222 11.25 -23.45 -13.02
C ALA A 222 10.86 -24.94 -13.11
N ALA A 223 11.72 -25.83 -12.61
CA ALA A 223 11.43 -27.27 -12.59
C ALA A 223 10.38 -27.66 -11.53
N GLU A 224 10.32 -26.90 -10.44
CA GLU A 224 9.37 -27.10 -9.35
C GLU A 224 8.62 -25.79 -9.03
N PRO A 225 7.36 -25.85 -8.57
CA PRO A 225 6.62 -24.66 -8.14
C PRO A 225 7.29 -23.95 -6.96
N LEU A 226 7.28 -22.62 -6.98
CA LEU A 226 7.68 -21.83 -5.81
C LEU A 226 6.63 -22.02 -4.71
N THR A 227 7.05 -22.64 -3.61
CA THR A 227 6.19 -22.89 -2.45
C THR A 227 6.45 -21.87 -1.36
N VAL A 228 5.40 -21.18 -0.92
CA VAL A 228 5.41 -20.18 0.15
C VAL A 228 4.49 -20.64 1.27
N THR A 229 5.01 -20.72 2.48
CA THR A 229 4.23 -21.00 3.70
C THR A 229 4.06 -19.71 4.50
N THR A 230 2.82 -19.37 4.82
CA THR A 230 2.45 -18.14 5.52
C THR A 230 1.87 -18.46 6.89
N ALA A 231 1.81 -17.46 7.78
CA ALA A 231 1.31 -17.62 9.14
C ALA A 231 -0.18 -18.00 9.22
N SER A 232 -0.96 -17.74 8.16
CA SER A 232 -2.39 -18.02 8.12
C SER A 232 -2.91 -18.20 6.71
N LEU A 233 -4.05 -18.90 6.53
CA LEU A 233 -4.73 -18.95 5.24
C LEU A 233 -5.06 -17.55 4.70
N THR A 234 -5.49 -16.62 5.56
CA THR A 234 -5.80 -15.24 5.16
C THR A 234 -4.58 -14.51 4.60
N THR A 235 -3.40 -14.74 5.16
CA THR A 235 -2.15 -14.20 4.60
C THR A 235 -1.85 -14.78 3.22
N ALA A 236 -2.06 -16.09 3.02
CA ALA A 236 -1.92 -16.72 1.72
C ALA A 236 -2.94 -16.18 0.69
N GLU A 237 -4.21 -15.99 1.08
CA GLU A 237 -5.25 -15.37 0.26
C GLU A 237 -4.87 -13.94 -0.17
N ASN A 238 -4.38 -13.12 0.76
CA ASN A 238 -3.96 -11.74 0.49
C ASN A 238 -2.75 -11.67 -0.44
N LEU A 239 -1.80 -12.61 -0.31
CA LEU A 239 -0.63 -12.71 -1.18
C LEU A 239 -1.01 -13.25 -2.57
N ALA A 240 -1.91 -14.23 -2.64
CA ALA A 240 -2.46 -14.74 -3.89
C ALA A 240 -3.16 -13.62 -4.68
N ASP A 241 -4.04 -12.85 -4.04
CA ASP A 241 -4.72 -11.70 -4.65
C ASP A 241 -3.72 -10.66 -5.19
N LEU A 242 -2.69 -10.34 -4.42
CA LEU A 242 -1.66 -9.39 -4.83
C LEU A 242 -0.94 -9.84 -6.10
N ILE A 243 -0.43 -11.08 -6.11
CA ILE A 243 0.31 -11.64 -7.24
C ILE A 243 -0.61 -11.80 -8.45
N ASP A 244 -1.83 -12.32 -8.27
CA ASP A 244 -2.82 -12.49 -9.33
C ASP A 244 -3.19 -11.14 -9.98
N GLY A 245 -3.36 -10.09 -9.17
CA GLY A 245 -3.60 -8.74 -9.65
C GLY A 245 -2.44 -8.18 -10.49
N TYR A 246 -1.19 -8.41 -10.07
CA TYR A 246 -0.04 -8.06 -10.89
C TYR A 246 0.05 -8.90 -12.17
N CYS A 247 -0.22 -10.22 -12.11
CA CYS A 247 -0.22 -11.09 -13.28
C CYS A 247 -1.20 -10.59 -14.33
N ARG A 248 -2.44 -10.28 -13.93
CA ARG A 248 -3.45 -9.66 -14.80
C ARG A 248 -3.01 -8.32 -15.36
N LEU A 249 -2.45 -7.45 -14.53
CA LEU A 249 -1.99 -6.13 -14.93
C LEU A 249 -0.91 -6.20 -16.02
N VAL A 250 0.10 -7.06 -15.84
CA VAL A 250 1.23 -7.15 -16.77
C VAL A 250 0.91 -7.91 -18.06
N SER A 251 -0.01 -8.88 -17.99
CA SER A 251 -0.45 -9.67 -19.15
C SER A 251 -1.60 -9.01 -19.91
N MET A 252 -2.21 -7.96 -19.35
CA MET A 252 -3.43 -7.33 -19.85
C MET A 252 -4.62 -8.29 -19.92
N GLU A 253 -4.68 -9.27 -19.01
CA GLU A 253 -5.74 -10.27 -18.95
C GLU A 253 -6.76 -9.98 -17.85
N THR A 254 -8.02 -10.31 -18.12
CA THR A 254 -9.11 -10.11 -17.17
C THR A 254 -9.40 -11.34 -16.33
N HIS A 255 -8.93 -12.51 -16.75
CA HIS A 255 -9.14 -13.76 -16.03
C HIS A 255 -8.07 -13.95 -14.96
N SER A 256 -8.42 -14.69 -13.90
CA SER A 256 -7.53 -14.95 -12.78
C SER A 256 -6.58 -16.11 -13.11
N PHE A 257 -5.35 -16.00 -12.63
CA PHE A 257 -4.33 -17.06 -12.66
C PHE A 257 -4.51 -18.03 -11.48
N ILE A 258 -5.45 -17.75 -10.56
CA ILE A 258 -5.76 -18.62 -9.43
C ILE A 258 -6.57 -19.82 -9.90
N ILE A 259 -6.01 -21.02 -9.73
CA ILE A 259 -6.69 -22.27 -10.01
C ILE A 259 -7.43 -22.71 -8.75
N ARG A 260 -8.75 -22.89 -8.87
CA ARG A 260 -9.54 -23.51 -7.82
C ARG A 260 -9.42 -25.02 -7.93
N VAL A 261 -8.71 -25.63 -6.99
CA VAL A 261 -8.75 -27.08 -6.82
C VAL A 261 -10.12 -27.42 -6.25
N GLN A 262 -11.03 -27.94 -7.08
CA GLN A 262 -12.17 -28.68 -6.55
C GLN A 262 -11.59 -29.88 -5.81
N LYS A 263 -11.75 -29.95 -4.49
CA LYS A 263 -11.52 -31.21 -3.78
C LYS A 263 -12.45 -32.25 -4.42
N GLU A 264 -11.89 -33.34 -4.93
CA GLU A 264 -12.67 -34.51 -5.35
C GLU A 264 -13.60 -34.91 -4.18
N GLY A 265 -14.88 -34.60 -4.31
CA GLY A 265 -15.85 -34.80 -3.22
C GLY A 265 -17.17 -34.07 -3.44
N GLU A 266 -17.15 -32.89 -4.07
CA GLU A 266 -18.39 -32.21 -4.48
C GLU A 266 -18.81 -32.66 -5.88
N ARG A 267 -19.10 -33.96 -6.03
CA ARG A 267 -20.04 -34.37 -7.08
C ARG A 267 -21.39 -33.81 -6.66
N THR A 268 -21.81 -32.73 -7.32
CA THR A 268 -23.20 -32.32 -7.35
C THR A 268 -24.05 -33.55 -7.63
N SER A 269 -24.79 -34.01 -6.62
CA SER A 269 -25.95 -34.86 -6.83
C SER A 269 -26.91 -34.05 -7.69
N SER A 270 -26.84 -34.24 -9.00
CA SER A 270 -27.95 -33.94 -9.88
C SER A 270 -29.10 -34.82 -9.44
N LEU A 271 -30.04 -34.27 -8.68
CA LEU A 271 -31.32 -34.90 -8.40
C LEU A 271 -32.45 -33.90 -8.68
N VAL A 272 -33.09 -34.21 -9.81
CA VAL A 272 -34.44 -33.88 -10.31
C VAL A 272 -34.72 -32.44 -10.70
#